data_AF-A0A8S0XID2-F1
#
_entry.id   AF-A0A8S0XID2-F1
#
_cell.length_a   1.000
_cell.length_b   1.000
_cell.length_c   1.000
_cell.angle_alpha   90.00
_cell.angle_beta   90.00
_cell.angle_gamma   90.00
#
_symmetry.space_group_name_H-M   'P 1'
#
loop_
_entity.id
_entity.type
_entity.pdbx_description
1 polymer ?
#
loop_
_entity_poly.entity_id
_entity_poly.type
_entity_poly.pdbx_seq_one_letter_code
_entity_poly.pdbx_strand_id
1 'polypeptide(L)'
;MFPGRPREFSTSPPAAIFPTSADRPMNPNNDKRAVAEVFSPEHRLQTFGNGIDIPPSSIRGGLKETAVSVVQEKLGLKEGEVIYTSGYSSDVADYAYLAQAHDNILFINAVANLAMKDGKLVTFGSSFVKTASSHPTIPVETAVSAAERMTRASYNGSPTKIEYLALSNGTVALVHVIQVQNDEAGVWLEVHVDAHTGEVHSAVDFVA
;
A
#
# COMPACT_ATOMS: atom_id res chain seq x y z
N MET A 1 -40.78 -35.60 18.40
CA MET A 1 -39.41 -35.82 18.91
C MET A 1 -38.54 -36.16 17.71
N PHE A 2 -37.83 -35.18 17.17
CA PHE A 2 -36.85 -35.31 16.07
C PHE A 2 -35.65 -34.43 16.45
N PRO A 3 -34.40 -34.92 16.39
CA PRO A 3 -33.24 -34.14 16.79
C PRO A 3 -32.87 -33.13 15.69
N GLY A 4 -32.85 -31.84 16.04
CA GLY A 4 -32.39 -30.77 15.17
C GLY A 4 -30.86 -30.77 15.07
N ARG A 5 -30.35 -30.65 13.84
CA ARG A 5 -28.92 -30.56 13.50
C ARG A 5 -28.27 -29.29 14.10
N PRO A 6 -26.97 -29.31 14.40
CA PRO A 6 -26.23 -28.12 14.84
C PRO A 6 -26.18 -27.07 13.72
N ARG A 7 -26.33 -25.79 14.08
CA ARG A 7 -26.19 -24.66 13.14
C ARG A 7 -24.71 -24.48 12.82
N GLU A 8 -24.40 -24.53 11.53
CA GLU A 8 -23.09 -24.27 10.96
C GLU A 8 -22.62 -22.84 11.27
N PHE A 9 -21.33 -22.70 11.55
CA PHE A 9 -20.64 -21.43 11.72
C PHE A 9 -20.68 -20.67 10.39
N SER A 10 -21.36 -19.51 10.38
CA SER A 10 -21.29 -18.57 9.27
C SER A 10 -19.90 -17.94 9.25
N THR A 11 -19.12 -18.30 8.24
CA THR A 11 -17.82 -17.70 7.95
C THR A 11 -18.03 -16.23 7.61
N SER A 12 -17.44 -15.33 8.40
CA SER A 12 -17.34 -13.91 8.06
C SER A 12 -16.70 -13.74 6.67
N PRO A 13 -17.18 -12.79 5.85
CA PRO A 13 -16.55 -12.54 4.56
C PRO A 13 -15.10 -12.08 4.75
N PRO A 14 -14.17 -12.48 3.87
CA PRO A 14 -12.80 -11.98 3.91
C PRO A 14 -12.80 -10.45 3.81
N ALA A 15 -11.85 -9.82 4.50
CA ALA A 15 -11.58 -8.39 4.39
C ALA A 15 -11.55 -7.99 2.92
N ALA A 16 -12.15 -6.83 2.60
CA ALA A 16 -12.20 -6.30 1.25
C ALA A 16 -10.78 -6.25 0.67
N ILE A 17 -10.47 -7.20 -0.19
CA ILE A 17 -9.34 -7.17 -1.10
C ILE A 17 -9.66 -5.99 -2.02
N PHE A 18 -8.91 -4.89 -1.92
CA PHE A 18 -8.85 -3.92 -3.01
C PHE A 18 -8.63 -4.73 -4.29
N PRO A 19 -9.41 -4.55 -5.36
CA PRO A 19 -9.24 -5.36 -6.55
C PRO A 19 -7.81 -5.18 -7.07
N THR A 20 -6.95 -6.13 -6.73
CA THR A 20 -5.70 -6.34 -7.44
C THR A 20 -6.11 -6.88 -8.80
N SER A 21 -5.55 -6.32 -9.86
CA SER A 21 -5.77 -6.72 -11.26
C SER A 21 -5.34 -8.17 -11.59
N ALA A 22 -5.31 -9.06 -10.60
CA ALA A 22 -4.80 -10.43 -10.68
C ALA A 22 -5.88 -11.47 -11.06
N ASP A 23 -7.17 -11.12 -11.03
CA ASP A 23 -8.27 -12.10 -11.26
C ASP A 23 -8.90 -12.05 -12.66
N ARG A 24 -8.31 -11.33 -13.63
CA ARG A 24 -8.73 -11.45 -15.03
C ARG A 24 -7.82 -12.43 -15.79
N PRO A 25 -8.37 -13.42 -16.52
CA PRO A 25 -7.57 -14.27 -17.37
C PRO A 25 -6.80 -13.43 -18.40
N MET A 26 -5.47 -13.55 -18.35
CA MET A 26 -4.51 -12.91 -19.25
C MET A 26 -4.89 -13.21 -20.71
N ASN A 27 -5.04 -12.17 -21.53
CA ASN A 27 -5.16 -12.33 -22.98
C ASN A 27 -3.85 -12.95 -23.52
N PRO A 28 -3.89 -14.13 -24.15
CA PRO A 28 -2.69 -14.88 -24.55
C PRO A 28 -1.86 -14.22 -25.66
N ASN A 29 -2.24 -13.04 -26.17
CA ASN A 29 -1.48 -12.31 -27.19
C ASN A 29 -0.51 -11.24 -26.63
N ASN A 30 -0.29 -11.16 -25.31
CA ASN A 30 0.50 -10.08 -24.68
C ASN A 30 1.89 -10.49 -24.17
N ASP A 31 2.42 -11.63 -24.63
CA ASP A 31 3.62 -12.35 -24.14
C ASP A 31 4.98 -11.62 -24.18
N LYS A 32 5.02 -10.28 -24.35
CA LYS A 32 6.27 -9.49 -24.30
C LYS A 32 6.18 -8.14 -23.57
N ARG A 33 5.11 -7.85 -22.83
CA ARG A 33 5.13 -6.73 -21.89
C ARG A 33 5.74 -7.23 -20.58
N ALA A 34 6.99 -6.89 -20.31
CA ALA A 34 7.60 -7.06 -18.99
C ALA A 34 6.90 -6.08 -18.02
N VAL A 35 5.69 -6.44 -17.61
CA VAL A 35 4.98 -5.74 -16.53
C VAL A 35 5.64 -6.21 -15.25
N ALA A 36 6.42 -5.33 -14.66
CA ALA A 36 7.14 -5.64 -13.44
C ALA A 36 6.16 -5.93 -12.29
N GLU A 37 6.54 -6.87 -11.43
CA GLU A 37 5.66 -7.51 -10.46
C GLU A 37 5.07 -6.52 -9.46
N VAL A 38 3.75 -6.59 -9.24
CA VAL A 38 3.10 -5.90 -8.11
C VAL A 38 3.50 -6.64 -6.84
N PHE A 39 4.43 -6.07 -6.08
CA PHE A 39 4.90 -6.64 -4.82
C PHE A 39 4.26 -5.95 -3.62
N SER A 40 3.83 -6.77 -2.65
CA SER A 40 3.39 -6.32 -1.33
C SER A 40 4.34 -6.90 -0.26
N PRO A 41 4.92 -6.07 0.61
CA PRO A 41 5.79 -6.54 1.69
C PRO A 41 5.05 -7.45 2.66
N GLU A 42 5.80 -8.28 3.37
CA GLU A 42 5.26 -9.23 4.35
C GLU A 42 4.32 -8.52 5.34
N HIS A 43 3.09 -9.01 5.42
CA HIS A 43 2.06 -8.43 6.25
C HIS A 43 1.88 -9.24 7.53
N ARG A 44 2.01 -8.58 8.68
CA ARG A 44 1.79 -9.17 10.00
C ARG A 44 0.41 -8.79 10.51
N LEU A 45 -0.50 -9.75 10.52
CA LEU A 45 -1.85 -9.60 11.06
C LEU A 45 -1.96 -10.18 12.47
N GLN A 46 -2.57 -9.41 13.37
CA GLN A 46 -2.93 -9.80 14.73
C GLN A 46 -4.43 -9.61 14.93
N THR A 47 -5.07 -10.60 15.57
CA THR A 47 -6.49 -10.57 15.95
C THR A 47 -6.63 -10.74 17.45
N PHE A 48 -7.49 -9.96 18.08
CA PHE A 48 -7.62 -9.87 19.53
C PHE A 48 -8.96 -10.40 20.07
N GLY A 49 -9.71 -11.17 19.27
CA GLY A 49 -11.02 -11.70 19.65
C GLY A 49 -11.99 -10.57 20.02
N ASN A 50 -12.37 -10.49 21.31
CA ASN A 50 -13.25 -9.44 21.84
C ASN A 50 -12.59 -8.04 21.92
N GLY A 51 -11.32 -7.93 21.54
CA GLY A 51 -10.57 -6.69 21.48
C GLY A 51 -9.74 -6.43 22.75
N ILE A 52 -8.65 -5.70 22.57
CA ILE A 52 -7.84 -5.16 23.66
C ILE A 52 -8.12 -3.68 23.86
N ASP A 53 -7.93 -3.20 25.09
CA ASP A 53 -8.05 -1.79 25.39
C ASP A 53 -6.99 -0.98 24.65
N ILE A 54 -7.42 0.14 24.07
CA ILE A 54 -6.53 1.13 23.49
C ILE A 54 -5.99 1.96 24.66
N PRO A 55 -4.66 2.14 24.76
CA PRO A 55 -4.08 2.98 25.80
C PRO A 55 -4.74 4.37 25.80
N PRO A 56 -5.10 4.95 26.96
CA PRO A 56 -5.69 6.28 27.01
C PRO A 56 -4.81 7.35 26.34
N SER A 57 -3.49 7.14 26.37
CA SER A 57 -2.51 7.95 25.66
C SER A 57 -2.61 7.88 24.14
N SER A 58 -3.27 6.89 23.54
CA SER A 58 -3.48 6.81 22.09
C SER A 58 -4.88 7.22 21.63
N ILE A 59 -5.84 7.36 22.55
CA ILE A 59 -7.19 7.87 22.23
C ILE A 59 -7.10 9.38 21.99
N ARG A 60 -7.57 9.83 20.83
CA ARG A 60 -7.51 11.23 20.37
C ARG A 60 -8.85 11.67 19.79
N GLY A 61 -8.93 12.91 19.29
CA GLY A 61 -10.17 13.59 18.90
C GLY A 61 -11.09 12.86 17.91
N GLY A 62 -10.61 11.83 17.19
CA GLY A 62 -11.42 10.99 16.30
C GLY A 62 -10.70 9.72 15.82
N LEU A 63 -11.35 8.97 14.91
CA LEU A 63 -10.83 7.73 14.32
C LEU A 63 -9.42 7.93 13.73
N LYS A 64 -9.23 8.98 12.93
CA LYS A 64 -7.96 9.27 12.27
C LYS A 64 -6.82 9.43 13.26
N GLU A 65 -6.96 10.35 14.21
CA GLU A 65 -5.91 10.68 15.17
C GLU A 65 -5.65 9.51 16.12
N THR A 66 -6.70 8.79 16.50
CA THR A 66 -6.58 7.58 17.34
C THR A 66 -5.85 6.47 16.59
N ALA A 67 -6.22 6.22 15.34
CA ALA A 67 -5.61 5.19 14.51
C ALA A 67 -4.11 5.45 14.31
N VAL A 68 -3.74 6.70 13.96
CA VAL A 68 -2.33 7.10 13.81
C VAL A 68 -1.56 6.84 15.11
N SER A 69 -2.12 7.28 16.25
CA SER A 69 -1.46 7.11 17.55
C SER A 69 -1.32 5.64 17.95
N VAL A 70 -2.32 4.80 17.66
CA VAL A 70 -2.28 3.35 17.93
C VAL A 70 -1.17 2.68 17.12
N VAL A 71 -1.05 2.99 15.82
CA VAL A 71 0.00 2.42 14.97
C VAL A 71 1.39 2.87 15.44
N GLN A 72 1.55 4.17 15.75
CA GLN A 72 2.82 4.69 16.26
C GLN A 72 3.26 4.00 17.55
N GLU A 73 2.34 3.82 18.50
CA GLU A 73 2.64 3.15 19.76
C GLU A 73 2.94 1.65 19.58
N LYS A 74 2.15 0.95 18.75
CA LYS A 74 2.35 -0.48 18.46
C LYS A 74 3.68 -0.78 17.77
N LEU A 75 4.15 0.12 16.92
CA LEU A 75 5.34 -0.06 16.10
C LEU A 75 6.56 0.73 16.60
N GLY A 76 6.41 1.55 17.64
CA GLY A 76 7.49 2.40 18.16
C GLY A 76 7.92 3.50 17.20
N LEU A 77 6.98 4.06 16.42
CA LEU A 77 7.23 5.07 15.38
C LEU A 77 7.02 6.49 15.91
N LYS A 78 7.70 7.43 15.28
CA LYS A 78 7.64 8.86 15.60
C LYS A 78 6.47 9.55 14.89
N GLU A 79 6.23 10.79 15.30
CA GLU A 79 5.35 11.70 14.56
C GLU A 79 5.83 11.87 13.12
N GLY A 80 4.89 11.86 12.17
CA GLY A 80 5.19 11.97 10.74
C GLY A 80 5.60 10.67 10.05
N GLU A 81 5.83 9.57 10.78
CA GLU A 81 6.16 8.26 10.17
C GLU A 81 4.94 7.41 9.78
N VAL A 82 3.73 7.91 10.10
CA VAL A 82 2.46 7.25 9.82
C VAL A 82 1.48 8.28 9.29
N ILE A 83 0.91 8.01 8.11
CA ILE A 83 -0.07 8.88 7.47
C ILE A 83 -1.39 8.13 7.34
N TYR A 84 -2.47 8.70 7.88
CA TYR A 84 -3.81 8.18 7.67
C TYR A 84 -4.23 8.38 6.21
N THR A 85 -4.66 7.30 5.55
CA THR A 85 -5.08 7.33 4.15
C THR A 85 -6.60 7.36 4.03
N SER A 86 -7.28 6.45 4.72
CA SER A 86 -8.74 6.35 4.68
C SER A 86 -9.28 5.59 5.89
N GLY A 87 -10.59 5.60 6.04
CA GLY A 87 -11.26 4.83 7.08
C GLY A 87 -12.76 5.03 7.04
N TYR A 88 -13.44 4.23 7.83
CA TYR A 88 -14.89 4.16 7.89
C TYR A 88 -15.33 3.91 9.32
N SER A 89 -16.31 4.69 9.78
CA SER A 89 -16.94 4.55 11.09
C SER A 89 -18.40 4.18 10.92
N SER A 90 -18.88 3.26 11.76
CA SER A 90 -20.27 2.83 11.83
C SER A 90 -20.66 2.56 13.28
N ASP A 91 -21.94 2.32 13.53
CA ASP A 91 -22.45 1.96 14.87
C ASP A 91 -21.89 0.63 15.41
N VAL A 92 -21.28 -0.20 14.55
CA VAL A 92 -20.81 -1.55 14.91
C VAL A 92 -19.30 -1.63 15.02
N ALA A 93 -18.57 -0.92 14.17
CA ALA A 93 -17.12 -0.97 14.10
C ALA A 93 -16.54 0.22 13.32
N ASP A 94 -15.29 0.52 13.63
CA ASP A 94 -14.43 1.45 12.92
C ASP A 94 -13.31 0.71 12.20
N TYR A 95 -12.93 1.20 11.03
CA TYR A 95 -11.82 0.69 10.22
C TYR A 95 -10.94 1.85 9.80
N ALA A 96 -9.62 1.69 9.91
CA ALA A 96 -8.66 2.67 9.43
C ALA A 96 -7.56 2.01 8.62
N TYR A 97 -7.13 2.72 7.58
CA TYR A 97 -6.02 2.37 6.71
C TYR A 97 -5.00 3.51 6.76
N LEU A 98 -3.73 3.14 6.85
CA LEU A 98 -2.62 4.05 7.04
C LEU A 98 -1.46 3.62 6.15
N ALA A 99 -0.64 4.57 5.72
CA ALA A 99 0.59 4.35 4.98
C ALA A 99 1.80 4.69 5.86
N GLN A 100 2.89 3.97 5.63
CA GLN A 100 4.18 4.34 6.21
C GLN A 100 4.71 5.61 5.54
N ALA A 101 5.41 6.44 6.31
CA ALA A 101 6.15 7.58 5.80
C ALA A 101 7.53 7.66 6.45
N HIS A 102 8.47 8.31 5.76
CA HIS A 102 9.78 8.67 6.30
C HIS A 102 10.23 9.97 5.64
N ASP A 103 10.68 10.96 6.43
CA ASP A 103 11.06 12.29 5.93
C ASP A 103 10.00 12.94 5.02
N ASN A 104 8.72 12.80 5.39
CA ASN A 104 7.55 13.26 4.62
C ASN A 104 7.34 12.60 3.25
N ILE A 105 8.04 11.49 2.97
CA ILE A 105 7.89 10.69 1.75
C ILE A 105 7.12 9.41 2.09
N LEU A 106 6.06 9.13 1.33
CA LEU A 106 5.20 7.97 1.53
C LEU A 106 5.83 6.69 0.98
N PHE A 107 5.48 5.56 1.57
CA PHE A 107 5.73 4.24 1.01
C PHE A 107 4.52 3.79 0.18
N ILE A 108 4.75 3.41 -1.07
CA ILE A 108 3.72 3.00 -2.03
C ILE A 108 2.96 1.76 -1.54
N ASN A 109 3.70 0.76 -1.05
CA ASN A 109 3.18 -0.57 -0.74
C ASN A 109 3.33 -1.00 0.73
N ALA A 110 3.74 -0.09 1.63
CA ALA A 110 3.86 -0.37 3.06
C ALA A 110 2.69 0.26 3.83
N VAL A 111 1.73 -0.58 4.23
CA VAL A 111 0.43 -0.15 4.78
C VAL A 111 0.18 -0.76 6.15
N ALA A 112 -0.68 -0.10 6.92
CA ALA A 112 -1.24 -0.62 8.14
C ALA A 112 -2.76 -0.51 8.09
N ASN A 113 -3.43 -1.48 8.69
CA ASN A 113 -4.87 -1.52 8.80
C ASN A 113 -5.27 -1.91 10.22
N LEU A 114 -6.30 -1.28 10.75
CA LEU A 114 -6.85 -1.65 12.04
C LEU A 114 -8.37 -1.60 12.02
N ALA A 115 -8.95 -2.45 12.87
CA ALA A 115 -10.37 -2.42 13.15
C ALA A 115 -10.57 -2.26 14.64
N MET A 116 -11.55 -1.43 15.01
CA MET A 116 -11.92 -1.16 16.38
C MET A 116 -13.42 -1.39 16.56
N LYS A 117 -13.79 -1.85 17.75
CA LYS A 117 -15.18 -2.10 18.12
C LYS A 117 -15.35 -1.80 19.60
N ASP A 118 -16.41 -1.08 19.96
CA ASP A 118 -16.72 -0.70 21.34
C ASP A 118 -15.53 -0.02 22.06
N GLY A 119 -14.76 0.80 21.32
CA GLY A 119 -13.56 1.48 21.81
C GLY A 119 -12.33 0.58 22.01
N LYS A 120 -12.39 -0.67 21.56
CA LYS A 120 -11.30 -1.66 21.67
C LYS A 120 -10.70 -1.98 20.31
N LEU A 121 -9.40 -2.26 20.28
CA LEU A 121 -8.70 -2.72 19.08
C LEU A 121 -8.94 -4.22 18.90
N VAL A 122 -9.60 -4.61 17.79
CA VAL A 122 -9.94 -6.02 17.50
C VAL A 122 -8.99 -6.67 16.49
N THR A 123 -8.49 -5.91 15.53
CA THR A 123 -7.47 -6.38 14.58
C THR A 123 -6.45 -5.30 14.30
N PHE A 124 -5.20 -5.71 14.11
CA PHE A 124 -4.11 -4.84 13.65
C PHE A 124 -3.26 -5.59 12.64
N GLY A 125 -3.09 -4.99 11.47
CA GLY A 125 -2.26 -5.46 10.39
C GLY A 125 -1.23 -4.42 10.00
N SER A 126 0.00 -4.84 9.68
CA SER A 126 1.01 -3.93 9.16
C SER A 126 2.02 -4.66 8.27
N SER A 127 2.37 -4.02 7.16
CA SER A 127 3.47 -4.40 6.26
C SER A 127 4.60 -3.37 6.25
N PHE A 128 4.74 -2.58 7.34
CA PHE A 128 5.77 -1.56 7.45
C PHE A 128 7.17 -2.17 7.46
N VAL A 129 8.09 -1.48 6.79
CA VAL A 129 9.47 -1.93 6.52
C VAL A 129 10.50 -0.96 7.10
N LYS A 130 11.78 -1.32 7.04
CA LYS A 130 12.87 -0.39 7.43
C LYS A 130 13.02 0.70 6.37
N THR A 131 13.40 1.90 6.80
CA THR A 131 13.54 3.06 5.91
C THR A 131 14.84 3.01 5.10
N ALA A 132 14.88 3.80 4.03
CA ALA A 132 16.04 4.03 3.18
C ALA A 132 16.38 5.53 3.12
N SER A 133 17.44 5.91 2.39
CA SER A 133 17.78 7.32 2.18
C SER A 133 16.64 8.07 1.48
N SER A 134 16.31 9.26 1.98
CA SER A 134 15.29 10.17 1.45
C SER A 134 15.78 11.10 0.32
N HIS A 135 17.08 11.08 0.03
CA HIS A 135 17.71 12.06 -0.86
C HIS A 135 18.04 11.44 -2.22
N PRO A 136 17.31 11.77 -3.30
CA PRO A 136 17.62 11.24 -4.63
C PRO A 136 19.00 11.72 -5.09
N THR A 137 19.75 10.86 -5.76
CA THR A 137 21.08 11.20 -6.31
C THR A 137 21.09 11.34 -7.82
N ILE A 138 20.01 10.96 -8.51
CA ILE A 138 19.81 11.25 -9.93
C ILE A 138 18.71 12.28 -10.17
N PRO A 139 18.85 13.12 -11.21
CA PRO A 139 17.81 14.07 -11.59
C PRO A 139 16.62 13.34 -12.23
N VAL A 140 15.43 13.93 -12.11
CA VAL A 140 14.17 13.32 -12.57
C VAL A 140 14.17 13.05 -14.09
N GLU A 141 14.86 13.88 -14.87
CA GLU A 141 14.97 13.73 -16.33
C GLU A 141 15.70 12.44 -16.72
N THR A 142 16.66 11.99 -15.89
CA THR A 142 17.34 10.71 -16.08
C THR A 142 16.37 9.54 -15.83
N ALA A 143 15.53 9.67 -14.80
CA ALA A 143 14.52 8.67 -14.49
C ALA A 143 13.42 8.61 -15.56
N VAL A 144 12.96 9.76 -16.07
CA VAL A 144 12.03 9.85 -17.22
C VAL A 144 12.59 9.13 -18.43
N SER A 145 13.83 9.43 -18.80
CA SER A 145 14.51 8.78 -19.93
C SER A 145 14.63 7.27 -19.75
N ALA A 146 14.77 6.78 -18.52
CA ALA A 146 14.79 5.35 -18.20
C ALA A 146 13.41 4.70 -18.36
N ALA A 147 12.36 5.35 -17.86
CA ALA A 147 10.97 4.89 -18.00
C ALA A 147 10.54 4.81 -19.46
N GLU A 148 10.81 5.85 -20.26
CA GLU A 148 10.47 5.87 -21.69
C GLU A 148 11.20 4.78 -22.48
N ARG A 149 12.51 4.61 -22.22
CA ARG A 149 13.33 3.58 -22.88
C ARG A 149 12.84 2.17 -22.57
N MET A 150 12.44 1.90 -21.33
CA MET A 150 11.92 0.60 -20.93
C MET A 150 10.59 0.32 -21.61
N THR A 151 9.65 1.25 -21.47
CA THR A 151 8.23 1.03 -21.82
C THR A 151 7.92 1.25 -23.30
N ARG A 152 8.77 1.99 -24.03
CA ARG A 152 8.49 2.53 -25.36
C ARG A 152 7.23 3.41 -25.41
N ALA A 153 6.88 3.99 -24.27
CA ALA A 153 5.87 5.03 -24.12
C ALA A 153 6.55 6.35 -23.77
N SER A 154 5.87 7.47 -23.98
CA SER A 154 6.42 8.81 -23.72
C SER A 154 5.90 9.35 -22.40
N TYR A 155 6.70 10.13 -21.69
CA TYR A 155 6.24 10.87 -20.52
C TYR A 155 5.06 11.78 -20.90
N ASN A 156 3.96 11.68 -20.16
CA ASN A 156 2.71 12.35 -20.51
C ASN A 156 2.54 13.73 -19.85
N GLY A 157 3.55 14.22 -19.13
CA GLY A 157 3.50 15.52 -18.43
C GLY A 157 2.84 15.49 -17.05
N SER A 158 2.36 14.32 -16.58
CA SER A 158 1.81 14.17 -15.23
C SER A 158 2.88 14.42 -14.17
N PRO A 159 2.61 15.19 -13.09
CA PRO A 159 3.61 15.51 -12.08
C PRO A 159 4.32 14.27 -11.53
N THR A 160 5.64 14.26 -11.60
CA THR A 160 6.48 13.21 -11.01
C THR A 160 6.50 13.32 -9.49
N LYS A 161 6.56 12.18 -8.80
CA LYS A 161 6.70 12.13 -7.34
C LYS A 161 7.97 11.41 -6.92
N ILE A 162 8.39 11.64 -5.68
CA ILE A 162 9.38 10.81 -4.98
C ILE A 162 8.63 10.03 -3.92
N GLU A 163 8.73 8.71 -3.96
CA GLU A 163 8.07 7.79 -3.01
C GLU A 163 9.03 6.63 -2.67
N TYR A 164 8.75 5.90 -1.59
CA TYR A 164 9.47 4.67 -1.26
C TYR A 164 8.74 3.45 -1.80
N LEU A 165 9.50 2.49 -2.30
CA LEU A 165 8.99 1.20 -2.72
C LEU A 165 9.70 0.08 -1.96
N ALA A 166 8.95 -0.74 -1.21
CA ALA A 166 9.47 -1.98 -0.68
C ALA A 166 9.61 -3.00 -1.82
N LEU A 167 10.76 -3.68 -1.89
CA LEU A 167 11.10 -4.64 -2.94
C LEU A 167 10.98 -6.08 -2.42
N SER A 168 10.83 -7.03 -3.35
CA SER A 168 10.65 -8.46 -3.04
C SER A 168 11.83 -9.11 -2.33
N ASN A 169 13.03 -8.54 -2.48
CA ASN A 169 14.23 -8.95 -1.76
C ASN A 169 14.29 -8.43 -0.30
N GLY A 170 13.26 -7.73 0.17
CA GLY A 170 13.18 -7.16 1.52
C GLY A 170 13.90 -5.82 1.71
N THR A 171 14.45 -5.25 0.65
CA THR A 171 15.04 -3.90 0.65
C THR A 171 14.00 -2.83 0.30
N VAL A 172 14.37 -1.56 0.45
CA VAL A 172 13.53 -0.41 0.09
C VAL A 172 14.31 0.49 -0.86
N ALA A 173 13.68 0.89 -1.96
CA ALA A 173 14.20 1.88 -2.89
C ALA A 173 13.46 3.20 -2.73
N LEU A 174 14.19 4.32 -2.81
CA LEU A 174 13.60 5.60 -3.12
C LEU A 174 13.39 5.64 -4.63
N VAL A 175 12.18 5.96 -5.09
CA VAL A 175 11.83 5.91 -6.52
C VAL A 175 11.23 7.23 -7.00
N HIS A 176 11.56 7.58 -8.24
CA HIS A 176 10.78 8.51 -9.06
C HIS A 176 9.55 7.77 -9.60
N VAL A 177 8.37 8.30 -9.33
CA VAL A 177 7.08 7.83 -9.87
C VAL A 177 6.76 8.63 -11.11
N ILE A 178 6.74 7.98 -12.27
CA ILE A 178 6.64 8.63 -13.58
C ILE A 178 5.52 7.99 -14.39
N GLN A 179 4.61 8.80 -14.93
CA GLN A 179 3.57 8.31 -15.82
C GLN A 179 3.98 8.46 -17.28
N VAL A 180 3.91 7.35 -18.00
CA VAL A 180 4.19 7.26 -19.43
C VAL A 180 2.95 6.75 -20.17
N GLN A 181 2.75 7.24 -21.38
CA GLN A 181 1.57 6.94 -22.18
C GLN A 181 1.92 6.77 -23.65
N ASN A 182 1.22 5.86 -24.30
CA ASN A 182 1.22 5.69 -25.75
C ASN A 182 -0.21 5.35 -26.18
N ASP A 183 -0.90 6.36 -26.73
CA ASP A 183 -2.30 6.25 -27.12
C ASP A 183 -2.51 5.27 -28.28
N GLU A 184 -1.59 5.22 -29.25
CA GLU A 184 -1.67 4.29 -30.39
C GLU A 184 -1.59 2.84 -29.94
N ALA A 185 -0.78 2.56 -28.91
CA ALA A 185 -0.60 1.23 -28.35
C ALA A 185 -1.57 0.91 -27.21
N GLY A 186 -2.45 1.85 -26.82
CA GLY A 186 -3.33 1.72 -25.66
C GLY A 186 -2.57 1.44 -24.36
N VAL A 187 -1.45 2.13 -24.14
CA VAL A 187 -0.58 1.97 -22.97
C VAL A 187 -0.65 3.21 -22.10
N TRP A 188 -0.93 3.03 -20.82
CA TRP A 188 -0.76 4.07 -19.80
C TRP A 188 -0.21 3.42 -18.54
N LEU A 189 1.05 3.72 -18.22
CA LEU A 189 1.78 3.11 -17.13
C LEU A 189 2.23 4.16 -16.11
N GLU A 190 2.19 3.80 -14.85
CA GLU A 190 2.96 4.45 -13.79
C GLU A 190 4.19 3.61 -13.49
N VAL A 191 5.38 4.19 -13.66
CA VAL A 191 6.68 3.50 -13.61
C VAL A 191 7.45 3.99 -12.39
N HIS A 192 8.02 3.05 -11.65
CA HIS A 192 8.83 3.31 -10.45
C HIS A 192 10.32 3.11 -10.77
N VAL A 193 11.05 4.22 -10.85
CA VAL A 193 12.46 4.24 -11.23
C VAL A 193 13.32 4.60 -10.03
N ASP A 194 14.30 3.76 -9.69
CA ASP A 194 15.26 3.99 -8.61
C ASP A 194 15.90 5.37 -8.70
N ALA A 195 15.75 6.15 -7.63
CA ALA A 195 16.21 7.53 -7.55
C ALA A 195 17.71 7.68 -7.28
N HIS A 196 18.44 6.56 -7.26
CA HIS A 196 19.89 6.50 -7.16
C HIS A 196 20.56 5.86 -8.37
N THR A 197 19.96 4.82 -8.94
CA THR A 197 20.58 4.02 -10.02
C THR A 197 19.94 4.26 -11.38
N GLY A 198 18.69 4.75 -11.43
CA GLY A 198 17.89 4.82 -12.66
C GLY A 198 17.35 3.47 -13.13
N GLU A 199 17.46 2.42 -12.32
CA GLU A 199 16.86 1.11 -12.57
C GLU A 199 15.33 1.16 -12.45
N VAL A 200 14.61 0.46 -13.32
CA VAL A 200 13.15 0.37 -13.24
C VAL A 200 12.79 -0.83 -12.35
N HIS A 201 12.16 -0.57 -11.20
CA HIS A 201 11.78 -1.61 -10.24
C HIS A 201 10.37 -2.15 -10.48
N SER A 202 9.40 -1.30 -10.83
CA SER A 202 8.04 -1.75 -11.11
C SER A 202 7.28 -0.83 -12.07
N ALA A 203 6.15 -1.31 -12.61
CA ALA A 203 5.22 -0.52 -13.40
C ALA A 203 3.77 -0.99 -13.20
N VAL A 204 2.82 -0.05 -13.11
CA VAL A 204 1.38 -0.30 -12.93
C VAL A 204 0.63 0.18 -14.18
N ASP A 205 -0.23 -0.66 -14.75
CA ASP A 205 -1.06 -0.32 -15.91
C ASP A 205 -2.41 0.27 -15.48
N PHE A 206 -2.75 1.45 -16.00
CA PHE A 206 -3.98 2.18 -15.68
C PHE A 206 -5.15 1.88 -16.64
N VAL A 207 -4.93 1.15 -17.73
CA VAL A 207 -5.94 0.91 -18.79
C VAL A 207 -6.58 -0.50 -18.70
N ALA A 208 -6.32 -1.23 -17.60
CA ALA A 208 -6.76 -2.63 -17.39
C ALA A 208 -8.27 -2.91 -17.54
#